data_AF-A0A7V9UKC2-F1
#
_entry.id   AF-A0A7V9UKC2-F1
#
_cell.length_a   1.000
_cell.length_b   1.000
_cell.length_c   1.000
_cell.angle_alpha   90.00
_cell.angle_beta   90.00
_cell.angle_gamma   90.00
#
_symmetry.space_group_name_H-M   'P 1'
#
loop_
_entity.id
_entity.type
_entity.pdbx_description
1 polymer ?
#
loop_
_entity_poly.entity_id
_entity_poly.type
_entity_poly.pdbx_seq_one_letter_code
_entity_poly.pdbx_strand_id
1 'polypeptide(L)'
;MGFVSKTSALYDATLAVVFPQACAVCGASVEARACGIACAACWQKTRIFSEEDSICWKCGVLAPGTVPEEKRRDVRCHRCDLEHFTVSRACGAYESALRASVLALKREPYVATRLAQLLFEAQQREPLQSATRIVPVPLHPERLRERGFNQAALLGSALARLTGLPFDEWSLIRTAHTERHRSGMDARARRESVDGAFEVRRPRL
;
A
#
# COMPACT_ATOMS: atom_id res chain seq x y z
N MET A 1 -17.90 7.01 -3.52
CA MET A 1 -17.93 8.31 -4.23
C MET A 1 -18.60 9.31 -3.28
N GLY A 2 -17.88 10.32 -2.78
CA GLY A 2 -18.39 11.28 -1.78
C GLY A 2 -17.40 11.50 -0.65
N PHE A 3 -16.32 12.27 -0.91
CA PHE A 3 -15.17 12.38 0.01
C PHE A 3 -14.88 13.80 0.49
N VAL A 4 -15.85 14.70 0.40
CA VAL A 4 -15.59 16.11 0.70
C VAL A 4 -16.80 16.66 1.45
N SER A 5 -16.59 17.09 2.70
CA SER A 5 -17.60 17.90 3.38
C SER A 5 -17.75 19.20 2.59
N LYS A 6 -18.96 19.79 2.53
CA LYS A 6 -19.19 21.00 1.72
C LYS A 6 -18.22 22.15 2.10
N THR A 7 -17.81 22.21 3.37
CA THR A 7 -16.81 23.15 3.88
C THR A 7 -15.38 22.85 3.41
N SER A 8 -14.96 21.59 3.32
CA SER A 8 -13.64 21.25 2.79
C SER A 8 -13.55 21.43 1.27
N ALA A 9 -14.68 21.32 0.55
CA ALA A 9 -14.74 21.49 -0.90
C ALA A 9 -14.42 22.92 -1.33
N LEU A 10 -15.01 23.92 -0.63
CA LEU A 10 -14.78 25.33 -0.94
C LEU A 10 -13.33 25.73 -0.61
N TYR A 11 -12.79 25.22 0.50
CA TYR A 11 -11.40 25.43 0.89
C TYR A 11 -10.41 24.84 -0.13
N ASP A 12 -10.59 23.58 -0.51
CA ASP A 12 -9.73 22.92 -1.49
C ASP A 12 -9.82 23.58 -2.88
N ALA A 13 -11.03 24.00 -3.30
CA ALA A 13 -11.21 24.73 -4.55
C ALA A 13 -10.51 26.08 -4.54
N THR A 14 -10.58 26.83 -3.44
CA THR A 14 -9.91 28.14 -3.30
C THR A 14 -8.38 27.96 -3.35
N LEU A 15 -7.85 26.96 -2.65
CA LEU A 15 -6.42 26.67 -2.69
C LEU A 15 -5.95 26.16 -4.05
N ALA A 16 -6.74 25.35 -4.77
CA ALA A 16 -6.37 24.88 -6.09
C ALA A 16 -6.24 26.02 -7.11
N VAL A 17 -6.98 27.12 -6.92
CA VAL A 17 -6.83 28.34 -7.74
C VAL A 17 -5.58 29.13 -7.38
N VAL A 18 -5.29 29.28 -6.07
CA VAL A 18 -4.14 30.08 -5.59
C VAL A 18 -2.81 29.33 -5.69
N PHE A 19 -2.84 28.01 -5.50
CA PHE A 19 -1.68 27.11 -5.51
C PHE A 19 -1.99 25.85 -6.35
N PRO A 20 -2.03 25.97 -7.69
CA PRO A 20 -2.37 24.86 -8.57
C PRO A 20 -1.28 23.79 -8.49
N GLN A 21 -1.64 22.61 -7.98
CA GLN A 21 -0.78 21.44 -8.00
C GLN A 21 -1.09 20.63 -9.26
N ALA A 22 -0.11 20.44 -10.13
CA ALA A 22 -0.25 19.60 -11.31
C ALA A 22 -0.32 18.11 -10.92
N CYS A 23 -1.24 17.37 -11.54
CA CYS A 23 -1.38 15.93 -11.39
C CYS A 23 -0.15 15.22 -11.98
N ALA A 24 0.48 14.35 -11.19
CA ALA A 24 1.65 13.58 -11.59
C ALA A 24 1.40 12.53 -12.69
N VAL A 25 0.13 12.33 -13.11
CA VAL A 25 -0.26 11.38 -14.15
C VAL A 25 -0.63 12.09 -15.46
N CYS A 26 -1.50 13.10 -15.42
CA CYS A 26 -2.01 13.77 -16.63
C CYS A 26 -1.65 15.26 -16.74
N GLY A 27 -1.04 15.86 -15.73
CA GLY A 27 -0.68 17.29 -15.71
C GLY A 27 -1.83 18.26 -15.38
N ALA A 28 -3.09 17.80 -15.36
CA ALA A 28 -4.24 18.64 -14.96
C ALA A 28 -4.19 19.03 -13.47
N SER A 29 -4.98 20.02 -13.04
CA SER A 29 -5.00 20.44 -11.63
C SER A 29 -5.55 19.34 -10.72
N VAL A 30 -4.91 19.13 -9.57
CA VAL A 30 -5.47 18.31 -8.48
C VAL A 30 -6.53 19.13 -7.75
N GLU A 31 -7.75 18.61 -7.70
CA GLU A 31 -8.93 19.34 -7.22
C GLU A 31 -9.14 19.24 -5.71
N ALA A 32 -8.61 18.19 -5.08
CA ALA A 32 -8.75 17.94 -3.65
C ALA A 32 -7.45 17.43 -3.04
N ARG A 33 -7.02 18.03 -1.92
CA ARG A 33 -5.76 17.67 -1.26
C ARG A 33 -5.75 16.21 -0.78
N ALA A 34 -6.93 15.68 -0.45
CA ALA A 34 -7.09 14.27 -0.08
C ALA A 34 -6.62 13.30 -1.18
N CYS A 35 -6.65 13.69 -2.46
CA CYS A 35 -6.20 12.88 -3.59
C CYS A 35 -4.66 12.85 -3.75
N GLY A 36 -3.94 13.65 -2.96
CA GLY A 36 -2.48 13.71 -2.97
C GLY A 36 -1.95 14.29 -4.27
N ILE A 37 -1.20 13.49 -5.03
CA ILE A 37 -0.50 13.91 -6.25
C ILE A 37 -1.24 13.61 -7.55
N ALA A 38 -2.46 13.06 -7.48
CA ALA A 38 -3.25 12.71 -8.66
C ALA A 38 -4.65 13.29 -8.59
N CYS A 39 -5.18 13.76 -9.73
CA CYS A 39 -6.53 14.31 -9.82
C CYS A 39 -7.60 13.22 -9.71
N ALA A 40 -8.85 13.64 -9.48
CA ALA A 40 -9.98 12.72 -9.33
C ALA A 40 -10.20 11.84 -10.58
N ALA A 41 -10.02 12.41 -11.78
CA ALA A 41 -10.17 11.68 -13.04
C ALA A 41 -9.13 10.55 -13.20
N CYS A 42 -7.89 10.78 -12.79
CA CYS A 42 -6.85 9.74 -12.82
C CYS A 42 -7.11 8.64 -11.79
N TRP A 43 -7.65 9.00 -10.62
CA TRP A 43 -8.12 8.02 -9.63
C TRP A 43 -9.29 7.17 -10.14
N GLN A 44 -10.25 7.77 -10.86
CA GLN A 44 -11.37 7.02 -11.46
C GLN A 44 -10.90 6.05 -12.55
N LYS A 45 -9.85 6.40 -13.31
CA LYS A 45 -9.23 5.50 -14.30
C LYS A 45 -8.33 4.43 -13.69
N THR A 46 -8.00 4.53 -12.40
CA THR A 46 -7.13 3.56 -11.73
C THR A 46 -7.97 2.37 -11.29
N ARG A 47 -7.58 1.14 -11.67
CA ARG A 47 -8.27 -0.07 -11.23
C ARG A 47 -8.04 -0.36 -9.76
N ILE A 48 -8.90 0.18 -8.91
CA ILE A 48 -9.00 -0.18 -7.49
C ILE A 48 -9.78 -1.49 -7.37
N PHE A 49 -9.30 -2.40 -6.54
CA PHE A 49 -9.98 -3.66 -6.31
C PHE A 49 -11.12 -3.45 -5.31
N SER A 50 -12.28 -4.03 -5.57
CA SER A 50 -13.44 -4.04 -4.67
C SER A 50 -13.65 -5.44 -4.09
N GLU A 51 -14.67 -5.62 -3.26
CA GLU A 51 -15.06 -6.94 -2.74
C GLU A 51 -15.69 -7.84 -3.81
N GLU A 52 -16.17 -7.25 -4.90
CA GLU A 52 -16.76 -7.98 -6.03
C GLU A 52 -15.70 -8.68 -6.88
N ASP A 53 -14.45 -8.22 -6.77
CA ASP A 53 -13.34 -8.77 -7.54
C ASP A 53 -12.97 -10.16 -7.07
N SER A 54 -12.89 -11.08 -8.04
CA SER A 54 -12.37 -12.42 -7.77
C SER A 54 -10.86 -12.34 -7.73
N ILE A 55 -10.30 -12.57 -6.55
CA ILE A 55 -8.86 -12.60 -6.30
C ILE A 55 -8.47 -13.95 -5.72
N CYS A 56 -7.22 -14.35 -5.91
CA CYS A 56 -6.69 -15.50 -5.21
C CYS A 56 -6.77 -15.28 -3.70
N TRP A 57 -7.37 -16.23 -2.99
CA TRP A 57 -7.55 -16.17 -1.55
C TRP A 57 -6.25 -15.93 -0.77
N LYS A 58 -5.16 -16.59 -1.18
CA LYS A 58 -3.84 -16.46 -0.55
C LYS A 58 -3.11 -15.20 -0.99
N CYS A 59 -2.74 -15.05 -2.26
CA CYS A 59 -1.86 -13.95 -2.70
C CYS A 59 -2.58 -12.67 -3.16
N GLY A 60 -3.90 -12.68 -3.32
CA GLY A 60 -4.67 -11.53 -3.75
C GLY A 60 -4.47 -11.13 -5.23
N VAL A 61 -3.86 -11.99 -6.05
CA VAL A 61 -3.79 -11.75 -7.51
C VAL A 61 -5.18 -11.84 -8.12
N LEU A 62 -5.50 -10.97 -9.08
CA LEU A 62 -6.77 -10.99 -9.77
C LEU A 62 -6.97 -12.31 -10.52
N ALA A 63 -8.11 -12.94 -10.30
CA ALA A 63 -8.58 -14.11 -11.01
C ALA A 63 -9.54 -13.67 -12.14
N PRO A 64 -9.59 -14.40 -13.26
CA PRO A 64 -10.51 -14.09 -14.35
C PRO A 64 -11.95 -14.40 -13.95
N GLY A 65 -12.88 -13.51 -14.33
CA GLY A 65 -14.32 -13.67 -14.11
C GLY A 65 -14.78 -13.25 -12.71
N THR A 66 -16.08 -13.45 -12.47
CA THR A 66 -16.72 -13.17 -11.19
C THR A 66 -17.13 -14.48 -10.54
N VAL A 67 -16.67 -14.71 -9.32
CA VAL A 67 -16.96 -15.89 -8.51
C VAL A 67 -17.99 -15.50 -7.44
N PRO A 68 -19.05 -16.31 -7.23
CA PRO A 68 -19.99 -16.12 -6.14
C PRO A 68 -19.28 -16.03 -4.79
N GLU A 69 -19.80 -15.20 -3.89
CA GLU A 69 -19.18 -14.90 -2.61
C GLU A 69 -18.78 -16.15 -1.81
N GLU A 70 -19.69 -17.13 -1.76
CA GLU A 70 -19.53 -18.42 -1.09
C GLU A 70 -18.27 -19.19 -1.52
N LYS A 71 -17.86 -19.04 -2.78
CA LYS A 71 -16.73 -19.77 -3.38
C LYS A 71 -15.46 -18.92 -3.46
N ARG A 72 -15.47 -17.66 -3.01
CA ARG A 72 -14.30 -16.76 -3.10
C ARG A 72 -13.11 -17.27 -2.27
N ARG A 73 -13.38 -17.95 -1.16
CA ARG A 73 -12.33 -18.57 -0.31
C ARG A 73 -11.59 -19.71 -1.01
N ASP A 74 -12.24 -20.36 -1.97
CA ASP A 74 -11.68 -21.50 -2.72
C ASP A 74 -10.85 -21.05 -3.93
N VAL A 75 -10.90 -19.77 -4.30
CA VAL A 75 -10.18 -19.25 -5.46
C VAL A 75 -8.66 -19.28 -5.20
N ARG A 76 -7.94 -20.15 -5.91
CA ARG A 76 -6.48 -20.30 -5.79
C ARG A 76 -5.81 -20.15 -7.15
N CYS A 77 -4.70 -19.41 -7.19
CA CYS A 77 -3.87 -19.30 -8.40
C CYS A 77 -2.77 -20.36 -8.47
N HIS A 78 -2.54 -21.11 -7.39
CA HIS A 78 -1.50 -22.13 -7.18
C HIS A 78 -0.04 -21.68 -7.30
N ARG A 79 0.23 -20.53 -7.92
CA ARG A 79 1.57 -19.94 -8.02
C ARG A 79 2.15 -19.50 -6.68
N CYS A 80 1.29 -19.20 -5.71
CA CYS A 80 1.69 -18.75 -4.37
C CYS A 80 1.72 -19.89 -3.34
N ASP A 81 1.53 -21.15 -3.73
CA ASP A 81 1.37 -22.23 -2.74
C ASP A 81 2.65 -22.44 -1.90
N LEU A 82 3.83 -22.26 -2.50
CA LEU A 82 5.13 -22.37 -1.81
C LEU A 82 5.52 -21.12 -1.00
N GLU A 83 4.75 -20.04 -1.05
CA GLU A 83 5.07 -18.81 -0.31
C GLU A 83 4.71 -18.94 1.18
N HIS A 84 5.53 -18.37 2.06
CA HIS A 84 5.43 -18.56 3.51
C HIS A 84 4.37 -17.67 4.21
N PHE A 85 3.80 -16.70 3.50
CA PHE A 85 2.77 -15.82 4.07
C PHE A 85 1.38 -16.49 4.05
N THR A 86 0.55 -16.18 5.06
CA THR A 86 -0.83 -16.68 5.15
C THR A 86 -1.72 -16.06 4.08
N VAL A 87 -1.72 -14.73 3.99
CA VAL A 87 -2.56 -13.99 3.05
C VAL A 87 -1.96 -12.63 2.69
N SER A 88 -2.31 -12.12 1.50
CA SER A 88 -2.08 -10.74 1.08
C SER A 88 -3.29 -10.16 0.35
N ARG A 89 -3.51 -8.85 0.49
CA ARG A 89 -4.53 -8.08 -0.24
C ARG A 89 -3.87 -6.87 -0.89
N ALA A 90 -4.25 -6.60 -2.13
CA ALA A 90 -3.83 -5.41 -2.86
C ALA A 90 -4.97 -4.39 -2.89
N CYS A 91 -4.64 -3.10 -2.80
CA CYS A 91 -5.63 -2.04 -2.97
C CYS A 91 -6.14 -1.94 -4.41
N GLY A 92 -5.33 -2.32 -5.40
CA GLY A 92 -5.65 -2.21 -6.82
C GLY A 92 -4.49 -2.59 -7.73
N ALA A 93 -4.69 -2.46 -9.04
CA ALA A 93 -3.65 -2.64 -10.04
C ALA A 93 -2.59 -1.54 -9.94
N TYR A 94 -1.33 -1.90 -10.15
CA TYR A 94 -0.20 -0.97 -10.06
C TYR A 94 -0.11 -0.08 -11.31
N GLU A 95 -1.03 0.87 -11.45
CA GLU A 95 -1.17 1.75 -12.60
C GLU A 95 -1.61 3.16 -12.20
N SER A 96 -1.56 4.09 -13.17
CA SER A 96 -2.13 5.44 -13.07
C SER A 96 -1.84 6.14 -11.72
N ALA A 97 -2.86 6.57 -11.00
CA ALA A 97 -2.75 7.33 -9.75
C ALA A 97 -2.10 6.50 -8.64
N LEU A 98 -2.45 5.22 -8.50
CA LEU A 98 -1.88 4.35 -7.46
C LEU A 98 -0.37 4.17 -7.68
N ARG A 99 0.06 3.91 -8.92
CA ARG A 99 1.48 3.84 -9.27
C ARG A 99 2.19 5.15 -8.96
N ALA A 100 1.62 6.28 -9.36
CA ALA A 100 2.20 7.59 -9.11
C ALA A 100 2.38 7.86 -7.61
N SER A 101 1.34 7.62 -6.79
CA SER A 101 1.40 7.78 -5.34
C SER A 101 2.46 6.91 -4.67
N VAL A 102 2.60 5.64 -5.08
CA VAL A 102 3.64 4.74 -4.56
C VAL A 102 5.05 5.23 -4.97
N LEU A 103 5.20 5.79 -6.17
CA LEU A 103 6.49 6.36 -6.62
C LEU A 103 6.82 7.65 -5.87
N ALA A 104 5.86 8.52 -5.60
CA ALA A 104 6.06 9.73 -4.82
C ALA A 104 6.52 9.42 -3.39
N LEU A 105 5.93 8.41 -2.75
CA LEU A 105 6.36 7.93 -1.42
C LEU A 105 7.83 7.48 -1.37
N LYS A 106 8.45 7.16 -2.52
CA LYS A 106 9.88 6.84 -2.51
C LYS A 106 10.76 8.06 -2.24
N ARG A 107 10.24 9.27 -2.44
CA ARG A 107 10.93 10.57 -2.36
C ARG A 107 10.41 11.44 -1.22
N GLU A 108 9.11 11.40 -0.97
CA GLU A 108 8.44 12.27 -0.01
C GLU A 108 7.79 11.46 1.13
N PRO A 109 8.01 11.85 2.41
CA PRO A 109 7.47 11.14 3.57
C PRO A 109 6.01 11.52 3.86
N TYR A 110 5.16 11.57 2.83
CA TYR A 110 3.76 12.00 2.95
C TYR A 110 2.79 10.95 2.40
N VAL A 111 1.88 10.48 3.25
CA VAL A 111 0.80 9.56 2.87
C VAL A 111 -0.49 10.37 2.69
N ALA A 112 -0.95 10.47 1.45
CA ALA A 112 -2.22 11.14 1.14
C ALA A 112 -3.41 10.38 1.75
N THR A 113 -4.45 11.12 2.16
CA THR A 113 -5.67 10.56 2.78
C THR A 113 -6.30 9.46 1.93
N ARG A 114 -6.40 9.66 0.61
CA ARG A 114 -6.93 8.65 -0.34
C ARG A 114 -6.17 7.33 -0.23
N LEU A 115 -4.84 7.37 -0.15
CA LEU A 115 -4.02 6.16 -0.10
C LEU A 115 -4.15 5.45 1.26
N ALA A 116 -4.18 6.21 2.35
CA ALA A 116 -4.42 5.65 3.69
C ALA A 116 -5.80 4.98 3.77
N GLN A 117 -6.83 5.59 3.16
CA GLN A 117 -8.17 5.03 3.08
C GLN A 117 -8.22 3.74 2.26
N LEU A 118 -7.52 3.69 1.11
CA LEU A 118 -7.43 2.47 0.30
C LEU A 118 -6.73 1.32 1.04
N LEU A 119 -5.72 1.63 1.87
CA LEU A 119 -5.08 0.63 2.74
C LEU A 119 -6.04 0.15 3.83
N PHE A 120 -6.81 1.07 4.42
CA PHE A 120 -7.84 0.72 5.41
C PHE A 120 -8.90 -0.20 4.81
N GLU A 121 -9.47 0.17 3.66
CA GLU A 121 -10.46 -0.65 2.93
C GLU A 121 -9.89 -2.03 2.54
N ALA A 122 -8.61 -2.12 2.19
CA ALA A 122 -7.97 -3.40 1.90
C ALA A 122 -7.76 -4.25 3.17
N GLN A 123 -7.44 -3.61 4.31
CA GLN A 123 -7.28 -4.29 5.59
C GLN A 123 -8.61 -4.79 6.15
N GLN A 124 -9.73 -4.10 5.90
CA GLN A 124 -11.07 -4.54 6.31
C GLN A 124 -11.58 -5.76 5.53
N ARG A 125 -10.87 -6.21 4.49
CA ARG A 125 -11.26 -7.41 3.74
C ARG A 125 -10.82 -8.67 4.46
N GLU A 126 -11.63 -9.71 4.37
CA GLU A 126 -11.27 -11.02 4.91
C GLU A 126 -10.01 -11.59 4.24
N PRO A 127 -9.08 -12.22 5.01
CA PRO A 127 -9.06 -12.37 6.47
C PRO A 127 -8.23 -11.28 7.17
N LEU A 128 -7.77 -10.24 6.48
CA LEU A 128 -6.95 -9.20 7.10
C LEU A 128 -7.71 -8.40 8.17
N GLN A 129 -9.04 -8.40 8.14
CA GLN A 129 -9.86 -7.75 9.16
C GLN A 129 -9.64 -8.32 10.57
N SER A 130 -9.19 -9.58 10.69
CA SER A 130 -8.89 -10.21 11.98
C SER A 130 -7.45 -9.95 12.46
N ALA A 131 -6.69 -9.11 11.78
CA ALA A 131 -5.35 -8.74 12.22
C ALA A 131 -5.40 -8.01 13.57
N THR A 132 -4.47 -8.33 14.46
CA THR A 132 -4.40 -7.76 15.81
C THR A 132 -3.29 -6.72 15.98
N ARG A 133 -2.39 -6.58 15.00
CA ARG A 133 -1.21 -5.73 15.06
C ARG A 133 -0.74 -5.36 13.65
N ILE A 134 -0.10 -4.20 13.53
CA ILE A 134 0.58 -3.76 12.32
C ILE A 134 2.08 -3.71 12.58
N VAL A 135 2.86 -4.46 11.79
CA VAL A 135 4.32 -4.47 11.83
C VAL A 135 4.84 -4.05 10.45
N PRO A 136 5.54 -2.91 10.31
CA PRO A 136 6.09 -2.50 9.04
C PRO A 136 7.37 -3.30 8.73
N VAL A 137 7.63 -3.56 7.45
CA VAL A 137 8.90 -4.16 7.04
C VAL A 137 10.03 -3.12 7.23
N PRO A 138 11.07 -3.42 8.02
CA PRO A 138 12.12 -2.46 8.33
C PRO A 138 13.13 -2.30 7.18
N LEU A 139 13.76 -1.13 7.12
CA LEU A 139 14.97 -0.90 6.34
C LEU A 139 16.21 -1.19 7.20
N HIS A 140 17.32 -1.54 6.57
CA HIS A 140 18.60 -1.61 7.26
C HIS A 140 18.99 -0.22 7.78
N PRO A 141 19.60 -0.07 8.97
CA PRO A 141 19.91 1.23 9.56
C PRO A 141 20.69 2.17 8.64
N GLU A 142 21.66 1.67 7.87
CA GLU A 142 22.39 2.47 6.87
C GLU A 142 21.46 3.03 5.79
N ARG A 143 20.61 2.17 5.22
CA ARG A 143 19.66 2.58 4.19
C ARG A 143 18.59 3.53 4.73
N LEU A 144 18.22 3.39 6.01
CA LEU A 144 17.33 4.34 6.67
C LEU A 144 18.00 5.72 6.78
N ARG A 145 19.28 5.78 7.15
CA ARG A 145 20.05 7.04 7.18
C ARG A 145 20.15 7.69 5.80
N GLU A 146 20.45 6.92 4.76
CA GLU A 146 20.54 7.43 3.38
C GLU A 146 19.19 7.94 2.86
N ARG A 147 18.11 7.22 3.17
CA ARG A 147 16.78 7.49 2.61
C ARG A 147 15.95 8.46 3.46
N GLY A 148 16.36 8.70 4.71
CA GLY A 148 15.71 9.57 5.69
C GLY A 148 14.49 8.96 6.39
N PHE A 149 13.75 8.05 5.74
CA PHE A 149 12.52 7.47 6.31
C PHE A 149 12.18 6.07 5.77
N ASN A 150 11.39 5.31 6.53
CA ASN A 150 10.83 4.03 6.14
C ASN A 150 9.39 4.19 5.60
N GLN A 151 9.19 3.95 4.31
CA GLN A 151 7.89 4.06 3.65
C GLN A 151 6.84 3.11 4.24
N ALA A 152 7.27 1.88 4.58
CA ALA A 152 6.37 0.90 5.17
C ALA A 152 5.91 1.36 6.56
N ALA A 153 6.78 2.02 7.32
CA ALA A 153 6.42 2.58 8.62
C ALA A 153 5.43 3.74 8.49
N LEU A 154 5.62 4.64 7.51
CA LEU A 154 4.66 5.72 7.24
C LEU A 154 3.27 5.19 6.87
N LEU A 155 3.21 4.20 5.98
CA LEU A 155 1.94 3.57 5.60
C LEU A 155 1.30 2.81 6.77
N GLY A 156 2.11 2.06 7.53
CA GLY A 156 1.66 1.31 8.70
C GLY A 156 1.12 2.21 9.80
N SER A 157 1.79 3.34 10.08
CA SER A 157 1.34 4.34 11.06
C SER A 157 0.02 5.00 10.62
N ALA A 158 -0.09 5.36 9.34
CA ALA A 158 -1.33 5.91 8.79
C ALA A 158 -2.50 4.91 8.91
N LEU A 159 -2.24 3.63 8.64
CA LEU A 159 -3.23 2.55 8.78
C LEU A 159 -3.58 2.28 10.25
N ALA A 160 -2.62 2.28 11.16
CA ALA A 160 -2.84 2.10 12.59
C ALA A 160 -3.77 3.18 13.17
N ARG A 161 -3.60 4.43 12.74
CA ARG A 161 -4.50 5.53 13.15
C ARG A 161 -5.94 5.33 12.67
N LEU A 162 -6.15 4.73 11.50
CA LEU A 162 -7.50 4.47 10.96
C LEU A 162 -8.14 3.21 11.57
N THR A 163 -7.35 2.17 11.81
CA THR A 163 -7.82 0.87 12.32
C THR A 163 -7.90 0.80 13.84
N GLY A 164 -7.15 1.65 14.55
CA GLY A 164 -6.94 1.54 15.99
C GLY A 164 -6.03 0.38 16.41
N LEU A 165 -5.45 -0.36 15.46
CA LEU A 165 -4.58 -1.49 15.78
C LEU A 165 -3.23 -1.02 16.35
N PRO A 166 -2.67 -1.75 17.34
CA PRO A 166 -1.31 -1.51 17.81
C PRO A 166 -0.29 -1.51 16.66
N PHE A 167 0.52 -0.46 16.60
CA PHE A 167 1.62 -0.33 15.65
C PHE A 167 2.94 -0.68 16.33
N ASP A 168 3.67 -1.63 15.75
CA ASP A 168 4.92 -2.14 16.31
C ASP A 168 6.05 -2.07 15.28
N GLU A 169 6.92 -1.08 15.45
CA GLU A 169 8.07 -0.83 14.58
C GLU A 169 9.34 -1.59 14.99
N TRP A 170 9.33 -2.28 16.13
CA TRP A 170 10.57 -2.69 16.80
C TRP A 170 10.77 -4.20 16.84
N SER A 171 9.71 -4.97 16.69
CA SER A 171 9.79 -6.43 16.82
C SER A 171 10.38 -7.13 15.62
N LEU A 172 10.27 -6.53 14.44
CA LEU A 172 10.95 -6.97 13.23
C LEU A 172 12.10 -6.01 12.94
N ILE A 173 13.32 -6.54 12.83
CA ILE A 173 14.49 -5.78 12.43
C ILE A 173 15.11 -6.36 11.16
N ARG A 174 15.84 -5.53 10.43
CA ARG A 174 16.68 -5.97 9.30
C ARG A 174 18.14 -5.98 9.75
N THR A 175 18.72 -7.17 9.85
CA THR A 175 20.09 -7.41 10.34
C THR A 175 21.13 -7.32 9.24
N ALA A 176 20.79 -7.71 8.02
CA ALA A 176 21.73 -7.71 6.90
C ALA A 176 21.58 -6.47 6.01
N HIS A 177 22.71 -5.82 5.74
CA HIS A 177 22.83 -4.86 4.63
C HIS A 177 23.00 -5.64 3.33
N THR A 178 21.90 -5.91 2.65
CA THR A 178 21.94 -6.62 1.36
C THR A 178 22.00 -5.61 0.21
N GLU A 179 22.70 -5.97 -0.87
CA GLU A 179 22.85 -5.09 -2.04
C GLU A 179 21.48 -4.58 -2.52
N ARG A 180 21.44 -3.30 -2.93
CA ARG A 180 20.20 -2.70 -3.45
C ARG A 180 19.70 -3.53 -4.62
N HIS A 181 18.42 -3.89 -4.60
CA HIS A 181 17.77 -4.52 -5.75
C HIS A 181 18.02 -3.69 -7.02
N ARG A 182 18.71 -4.29 -8.00
CA ARG A 182 18.96 -3.70 -9.32
C ARG A 182 17.83 -4.06 -10.29
N SER A 183 17.52 -3.20 -11.26
CA SER A 183 16.59 -3.59 -12.33
C SER A 183 17.19 -4.77 -13.11
N GLY A 184 16.41 -5.83 -13.29
CA GLY A 184 16.86 -7.04 -13.98
C GLY A 184 17.20 -8.23 -13.06
N MET A 185 17.17 -8.07 -11.73
CA MET A 185 17.23 -9.23 -10.84
C MET A 185 16.02 -10.13 -11.07
N ASP A 186 16.26 -11.42 -11.31
CA ASP A 186 15.22 -12.43 -11.40
C ASP A 186 14.60 -12.72 -10.01
N ALA A 187 13.53 -13.50 -9.99
CA ALA A 187 12.84 -13.84 -8.75
C ALA A 187 13.71 -14.63 -7.76
N ARG A 188 14.69 -15.40 -8.25
CA ARG A 188 15.59 -16.20 -7.43
C ARG A 188 16.61 -15.32 -6.73
N ALA A 189 17.32 -14.49 -7.49
CA ALA A 189 18.28 -13.52 -6.98
C ALA A 189 17.62 -12.57 -5.97
N ARG A 190 16.35 -12.19 -6.17
CA ARG A 190 15.61 -11.41 -5.17
C ARG A 190 15.39 -12.17 -3.88
N ARG A 191 15.02 -13.45 -3.93
CA ARG A 191 14.83 -14.29 -2.74
C ARG A 191 16.14 -14.49 -1.98
N GLU A 192 17.21 -14.85 -2.68
CA GLU A 192 18.54 -15.01 -2.09
C GLU A 192 19.03 -13.70 -1.46
N SER A 193 18.75 -12.54 -2.07
CA SER A 193 19.16 -11.23 -1.52
C SER A 193 18.43 -10.79 -0.25
N VAL A 194 17.38 -11.49 0.17
CA VAL A 194 16.63 -11.18 1.41
C VAL A 194 16.64 -12.34 2.39
N ASP A 195 17.23 -13.47 2.03
CA ASP A 195 17.33 -14.62 2.91
C ASP A 195 18.20 -14.31 4.13
N GLY A 196 17.75 -14.70 5.31
CA GLY A 196 18.38 -14.35 6.59
C GLY A 196 18.50 -12.85 6.89
N ALA A 197 17.88 -11.96 6.09
CA ALA A 197 18.07 -10.51 6.25
C ALA A 197 17.24 -9.90 7.39
N PHE A 198 16.27 -10.63 7.93
CA PHE A 198 15.34 -10.15 8.94
C PHE A 198 15.33 -11.06 10.16
N GLU A 199 15.15 -10.44 11.33
CA GLU A 199 15.09 -11.14 12.63
C GLU A 199 13.92 -10.60 13.46
N VAL A 200 13.25 -11.50 14.18
CA VAL A 200 12.22 -11.14 15.16
C VAL A 200 12.85 -11.01 16.55
N ARG A 201 13.04 -9.77 17.02
CA ARG A 201 13.67 -9.49 18.32
C ARG A 201 12.75 -9.69 19.51
N ARG A 202 11.44 -9.57 19.31
CA ARG A 202 10.43 -9.67 20.38
C ARG A 202 9.34 -10.67 19.97
N PRO A 203 9.59 -11.99 20.08
CA PRO A 203 8.69 -13.01 19.57
C PRO A 203 7.43 -13.25 20.42
N ARG A 204 7.29 -12.60 21.59
CA ARG A 204 6.20 -12.83 22.55
C ARG A 204 5.02 -11.86 22.39
N LEU A 205 4.77 -11.35 21.19
CA LEU A 205 3.77 -10.29 20.92
C LEU A 205 2.54 -10.75 20.16
#